data_AF-A0A7W1KSG8-F1
#
_entry.id   AF-A0A7W1KSG8-F1
#
_cell.length_a   1.000
_cell.length_b   1.000
_cell.length_c   1.000
_cell.angle_alpha   90.00
_cell.angle_beta   90.00
_cell.angle_gamma   90.00
#
_symmetry.space_group_name_H-M   'P 1'
#
loop_
_entity.id
_entity.type
_entity.pdbx_description
1 polymer ?
#
loop_
_entity_poly.entity_id
_entity_poly.type
_entity_poly.pdbx_seq_one_letter_code
_entity_poly.pdbx_strand_id
1 'polypeptide(L)'
;MNLSPEQKIAGVLTPLFALRSEEDLGIGDLAGLREFIDWAAGVGFKLVQLLPINETGGDNSPYNAISAIAIEPATLQLAPGAPEDLTQADFYDVLAQFNLRKLRSGVVKYKQVRKLKRALLEKAFAHFQAQAADAPEFTKFCAKEKTWLDDYAFFRALMEENGGSEAWDHWPDEQQSLGAAREWLQEQTADAQERFAQRERFFRYVQWIAYGQWTVAKSYADERGVALMGDIPFGVSYYSADVFARPEQFVLDWSGGAPPEPYFKDDEFTQKWGQNWGIPLYRWDMMRSTDFDWWRQRVRGVRRIFHVFRIDHVLGFYRIYAFPWRPQRNAEFLPFSEREMLAHTGGRAPHFAPRDDSSDENAQRNQREGEEYLRMVLEAADSTRLVGEDLGTVPQYVRPSLQSLGIAGFKIPQWENTPDGRVIRGSEYERLSVTTYATHDHKPLRAMWEEAVEEESATRDQARDDLNKVAQFAG
;
A
#
# COMPACT_ATOMS: atom_id res chain seq x y z
N MET A 1 7.11 21.99 4.12
CA MET A 1 6.25 22.37 5.27
C MET A 1 6.86 21.94 6.60
N ASN A 2 6.68 22.70 7.68
CA ASN A 2 7.16 22.32 9.02
C ASN A 2 5.99 21.86 9.90
N LEU A 3 5.86 20.55 10.11
CA LEU A 3 4.86 19.98 11.02
C LEU A 3 5.46 19.91 12.44
N SER A 4 4.91 20.70 13.35
CA SER A 4 5.32 20.71 14.76
C SER A 4 4.40 19.82 15.59
N PRO A 5 4.94 18.95 16.46
CA PRO A 5 4.11 18.17 17.40
C PRO A 5 3.44 19.04 18.47
N GLU A 6 3.82 20.32 18.60
CA GLU A 6 3.14 21.28 19.48
C GLU A 6 1.88 21.89 18.85
N GLN A 7 1.64 21.64 17.56
CA GLN A 7 0.48 22.16 16.84
C GLN A 7 -0.50 21.04 16.53
N LYS A 8 -1.69 21.11 17.13
CA LYS A 8 -2.80 20.24 16.75
C LYS A 8 -3.23 20.59 15.33
N ILE A 9 -3.24 19.60 14.46
CA ILE A 9 -3.72 19.71 13.09
C ILE A 9 -4.87 18.74 12.87
N ALA A 10 -5.75 19.08 11.93
CA ALA A 10 -6.76 18.17 11.42
C ALA A 10 -6.49 17.89 9.95
N GLY A 11 -6.91 16.71 9.51
CA GLY A 11 -6.79 16.26 8.14
C GLY A 11 -7.96 15.41 7.71
N VAL A 12 -7.91 15.01 6.46
CA VAL A 12 -8.91 14.15 5.83
C VAL A 12 -8.21 12.98 5.14
N LEU A 13 -8.72 11.77 5.37
CA LEU A 13 -8.31 10.58 4.63
C LEU A 13 -9.18 10.44 3.38
N THR A 14 -8.56 10.23 2.23
CA THR A 14 -9.26 9.90 0.98
C THR A 14 -8.43 8.94 0.15
N PRO A 15 -8.97 7.80 -0.31
CA PRO A 15 -8.30 7.00 -1.32
C PRO A 15 -8.20 7.80 -2.63
N LEU A 16 -7.00 7.91 -3.21
CA LEU A 16 -6.81 8.69 -4.44
C LEU A 16 -7.75 8.23 -5.56
N PHE A 17 -7.89 6.92 -5.75
CA PHE A 17 -8.76 6.34 -6.78
C PHE A 17 -10.26 6.66 -6.58
N ALA A 18 -10.67 7.04 -5.38
CA ALA A 18 -12.05 7.36 -5.04
C ALA A 18 -12.42 8.83 -5.30
N LEU A 19 -11.42 9.70 -5.49
CA LEU A 19 -11.68 11.09 -5.90
C LEU A 19 -12.39 11.14 -7.25
N ARG A 20 -13.17 12.20 -7.45
CA ARG A 20 -13.86 12.51 -8.71
C ARG A 20 -13.62 13.96 -9.07
N SER A 21 -13.45 14.21 -10.36
CA SER A 21 -13.42 15.56 -10.93
C SER A 21 -14.22 15.59 -12.23
N GLU A 22 -14.56 16.79 -12.70
CA GLU A 22 -15.32 16.94 -13.96
C GLU A 22 -14.59 16.37 -15.17
N GLU A 23 -13.25 16.30 -15.10
CA GLU A 23 -12.37 15.87 -16.18
C GLU A 23 -11.73 14.49 -15.96
N ASP A 24 -12.07 13.77 -14.88
CA ASP A 24 -11.46 12.47 -14.60
C ASP A 24 -11.75 11.41 -15.68
N LEU A 25 -10.92 10.37 -15.76
CA LEU A 25 -11.08 9.28 -16.73
C LEU A 25 -11.75 8.04 -16.12
N GLY A 26 -12.65 8.23 -15.15
CA GLY A 26 -13.37 7.17 -14.42
C GLY A 26 -12.70 6.71 -13.12
N ILE A 27 -11.60 7.34 -12.72
CA ILE A 27 -10.84 7.10 -11.49
C ILE A 27 -10.22 8.42 -11.03
N GLY A 28 -10.14 8.62 -9.72
CA GLY A 28 -9.40 9.76 -9.18
C GLY A 28 -7.92 9.69 -9.52
N ASP A 29 -7.34 10.85 -9.83
CA ASP A 29 -5.96 11.00 -10.24
C ASP A 29 -5.34 12.28 -9.70
N LEU A 30 -4.11 12.60 -10.12
CA LEU A 30 -3.38 13.75 -9.62
C LEU A 30 -4.01 15.11 -9.93
N ALA A 31 -4.87 15.22 -10.96
CA ALA A 31 -5.66 16.44 -11.16
C ALA A 31 -6.75 16.56 -10.09
N GLY A 32 -7.47 15.48 -9.82
CA GLY A 32 -8.46 15.42 -8.74
C GLY A 32 -7.84 15.64 -7.36
N LEU A 33 -6.64 15.09 -7.11
CA LEU A 33 -5.91 15.36 -5.87
C LEU A 33 -5.58 16.85 -5.71
N ARG A 34 -5.20 17.52 -6.80
CA ARG A 34 -4.91 18.96 -6.81
C ARG A 34 -6.13 19.78 -6.36
N GLU A 35 -7.29 19.49 -6.94
CA GLU A 35 -8.57 20.12 -6.56
C GLU A 35 -8.94 19.80 -5.09
N PHE A 36 -8.67 18.58 -4.65
CA PHE A 36 -8.94 18.17 -3.27
C PHE A 36 -8.03 18.88 -2.25
N ILE A 37 -6.77 19.15 -2.62
CA ILE A 37 -5.84 19.96 -1.82
C ILE A 37 -6.35 21.40 -1.70
N ASP A 38 -6.84 22.00 -2.79
CA ASP A 38 -7.45 23.34 -2.77
C ASP A 38 -8.64 23.38 -1.80
N TRP A 39 -9.53 22.38 -1.89
CA TRP A 39 -10.67 22.26 -0.98
C TRP A 39 -10.22 22.10 0.47
N ALA A 40 -9.28 21.20 0.75
CA ALA A 40 -8.75 20.95 2.09
C ALA A 40 -8.15 22.22 2.70
N ALA A 41 -7.37 22.96 1.92
CA ALA A 41 -6.82 24.25 2.35
C ALA A 41 -7.93 25.28 2.62
N GLY A 42 -8.93 25.36 1.74
CA GLY A 42 -10.05 26.29 1.85
C GLY A 42 -10.92 26.09 3.10
N VAL A 43 -11.10 24.84 3.54
CA VAL A 43 -11.83 24.52 4.79
C VAL A 43 -10.95 24.54 6.04
N GLY A 44 -9.63 24.71 5.89
CA GLY A 44 -8.67 24.82 6.98
C GLY A 44 -8.00 23.53 7.41
N PHE A 45 -8.23 22.40 6.71
CA PHE A 45 -7.44 21.19 6.93
C PHE A 45 -5.96 21.43 6.56
N LYS A 46 -5.07 20.74 7.28
CA LYS A 46 -3.62 20.86 7.10
C LYS A 46 -2.96 19.56 6.65
N LEU A 47 -3.75 18.50 6.43
CA LEU A 47 -3.27 17.19 6.04
C LEU A 47 -4.29 16.50 5.13
N VAL A 48 -3.80 15.92 4.04
CA VAL A 48 -4.53 14.94 3.23
C VAL A 48 -3.80 13.61 3.35
N GLN A 49 -4.48 12.60 3.90
CA GLN A 49 -3.98 11.24 3.96
C GLN A 49 -4.51 10.43 2.78
N LEU A 50 -3.61 9.72 2.11
CA LEU A 50 -3.92 8.81 1.01
C LEU A 50 -3.63 7.38 1.43
N LEU A 51 -4.35 6.44 0.80
CA LEU A 51 -3.99 5.02 0.81
C LEU A 51 -2.70 4.78 0.00
N PRO A 52 -2.12 3.57 0.03
CA PRO A 52 -0.96 3.25 -0.79
C PRO A 52 -1.21 3.58 -2.27
N ILE A 53 -0.21 4.17 -2.92
CA ILE A 53 -0.28 4.64 -4.31
C ILE A 53 0.42 3.71 -5.29
N ASN A 54 0.88 2.57 -4.79
CA ASN A 54 1.70 1.64 -5.54
C ASN A 54 0.88 0.88 -6.59
N GLU A 55 1.55 0.46 -7.66
CA GLU A 55 0.87 -0.28 -8.72
C GLU A 55 0.41 -1.66 -8.24
N THR A 56 -0.81 -2.01 -8.64
CA THR A 56 -1.46 -3.27 -8.26
C THR A 56 -1.74 -4.14 -9.49
N GLY A 57 -1.82 -5.45 -9.27
CA GLY A 57 -2.00 -6.46 -10.31
C GLY A 57 -3.46 -6.65 -10.74
N GLY A 58 -3.89 -7.90 -10.90
CA GLY A 58 -5.30 -8.24 -11.14
C GLY A 58 -6.20 -7.95 -9.93
N ASP A 59 -5.64 -8.08 -8.72
CA ASP A 59 -6.21 -7.53 -7.50
C ASP A 59 -6.02 -6.01 -7.46
N ASN A 60 -7.09 -5.26 -7.15
CA ASN A 60 -7.06 -3.80 -7.08
C ASN A 60 -6.85 -3.28 -5.65
N SER A 61 -6.59 -4.16 -4.68
CA SER A 61 -6.26 -3.77 -3.31
C SER A 61 -4.92 -3.01 -3.28
N PRO A 62 -4.88 -1.76 -2.77
CA PRO A 62 -3.64 -1.00 -2.59
C PRO A 62 -2.60 -1.68 -1.70
N TYR A 63 -3.04 -2.64 -0.87
CA TYR A 63 -2.19 -3.39 0.07
C TYR A 63 -1.60 -4.67 -0.55
N ASN A 64 -1.96 -4.99 -1.80
CA ASN A 64 -1.44 -6.12 -2.57
C ASN A 64 -0.70 -5.64 -3.84
N ALA A 65 0.24 -4.72 -3.66
CA ALA A 65 0.99 -4.10 -4.75
C ALA A 65 1.99 -5.06 -5.41
N ILE A 66 2.12 -4.95 -6.74
CA ILE A 66 3.12 -5.69 -7.53
C ILE A 66 4.50 -5.02 -7.50
N SER A 67 4.62 -3.88 -6.83
CA SER A 67 5.89 -3.25 -6.49
C SER A 67 5.74 -2.42 -5.22
N ALA A 68 6.73 -2.48 -4.33
CA ALA A 68 6.79 -1.63 -3.14
C ALA A 68 7.11 -0.15 -3.46
N ILE A 69 7.51 0.17 -4.70
CA ILE A 69 8.03 1.50 -5.09
C ILE A 69 7.35 2.08 -6.34
N ALA A 70 6.98 1.24 -7.32
CA ALA A 70 6.34 1.72 -8.55
C ALA A 70 4.95 2.28 -8.25
N ILE A 71 4.59 3.39 -8.88
CA ILE A 71 3.33 4.12 -8.71
C ILE A 71 2.28 3.60 -9.70
N GLU A 72 1.03 3.49 -9.26
CA GLU A 72 -0.12 3.06 -10.06
C GLU A 72 -0.39 3.99 -11.26
N PRO A 73 -0.16 3.53 -12.51
CA PRO A 73 -0.36 4.34 -13.71
C PRO A 73 -1.79 4.84 -13.89
N ALA A 74 -2.79 4.09 -13.39
CA ALA A 74 -4.19 4.51 -13.47
C ALA A 74 -4.49 5.80 -12.68
N THR A 75 -3.62 6.21 -11.75
CA THR A 75 -3.82 7.42 -10.94
C THR A 75 -3.05 8.64 -11.44
N LEU A 76 -2.37 8.53 -12.59
CA LEU A 76 -1.71 9.67 -13.23
C LEU A 76 -2.72 10.59 -13.89
N GLN A 77 -2.46 11.89 -13.84
CA GLN A 77 -3.20 12.88 -14.63
C GLN A 77 -2.86 12.66 -16.10
N LEU A 78 -3.86 12.32 -16.91
CA LEU A 78 -3.75 12.23 -18.36
C LEU A 78 -4.76 13.16 -19.01
N ALA A 79 -4.24 14.20 -19.64
CA ALA A 79 -5.01 15.22 -20.36
C ALA A 79 -4.21 15.67 -21.58
N PRO A 80 -4.80 16.40 -22.54
CA PRO A 80 -4.02 17.02 -23.62
C PRO A 80 -2.84 17.83 -23.07
N GLY A 81 -1.62 17.44 -23.42
CA GLY A 81 -0.37 18.06 -22.94
C GLY A 81 0.06 17.66 -21.52
N ALA A 82 -0.59 16.69 -20.89
CA ALA A 82 -0.17 16.11 -19.61
C ALA A 82 -0.19 14.57 -19.68
N PRO A 83 0.97 13.89 -19.81
CA PRO A 83 2.32 14.46 -19.97
C PRO A 83 2.48 15.26 -21.27
N GLU A 84 3.54 16.06 -21.39
CA GLU A 84 3.81 16.91 -22.56
C GLU A 84 3.79 16.13 -23.88
N ASP A 85 4.22 14.87 -23.85
CA ASP A 85 4.23 13.96 -25.00
C ASP A 85 2.83 13.50 -25.43
N LEU A 86 1.78 13.70 -24.62
CA LEU A 86 0.41 13.31 -24.94
C LEU A 86 -0.28 14.41 -25.74
N THR A 87 -0.26 14.29 -27.06
CA THR A 87 -0.88 15.27 -27.95
C THR A 87 -2.40 15.31 -27.81
N GLN A 88 -2.98 16.47 -28.13
CA GLN A 88 -4.44 16.64 -28.13
C GLN A 88 -5.14 15.67 -29.11
N ALA A 89 -4.54 15.44 -30.29
CA ALA A 89 -5.09 14.53 -31.29
C ALA A 89 -5.12 13.09 -30.75
N ASP A 90 -4.00 12.59 -30.24
CA ASP A 90 -3.91 11.24 -29.68
C ASP A 90 -4.85 11.05 -28.48
N PHE A 91 -4.97 12.07 -27.62
CA PHE A 91 -5.87 12.02 -26.48
C PHE A 91 -7.32 11.78 -26.92
N TYR A 92 -7.84 12.60 -27.83
CA TYR A 92 -9.23 12.48 -28.29
C TYR A 92 -9.46 11.23 -29.15
N ASP A 93 -8.48 10.81 -29.96
CA ASP A 93 -8.55 9.58 -30.75
C ASP A 93 -8.68 8.32 -29.87
N VAL A 94 -7.93 8.27 -28.77
CA VAL A 94 -8.06 7.18 -27.79
C VAL A 94 -9.37 7.30 -27.04
N LEU A 95 -9.71 8.50 -26.54
CA LEU A 95 -10.92 8.72 -25.74
C LEU A 95 -12.20 8.33 -26.49
N ALA A 96 -12.26 8.57 -27.80
CA ALA A 96 -13.39 8.21 -28.66
C ALA A 96 -13.72 6.70 -28.66
N GLN A 97 -12.77 5.84 -28.27
CA GLN A 97 -12.95 4.38 -28.21
C GLN A 97 -13.62 3.91 -26.91
N PHE A 98 -13.85 4.81 -25.95
CA PHE A 98 -14.36 4.49 -24.63
C PHE A 98 -15.64 5.26 -24.31
N ASN A 99 -16.56 4.62 -23.58
CA ASN A 99 -17.75 5.30 -23.06
C ASN A 99 -17.42 5.98 -21.72
N LEU A 100 -16.93 7.22 -21.77
CA LEU A 100 -16.49 7.96 -20.59
C LEU A 100 -17.61 8.16 -19.56
N ARG A 101 -18.86 8.42 -20.01
CA ARG A 101 -20.03 8.52 -19.12
C ARG A 101 -20.20 7.25 -18.30
N LYS A 102 -20.05 6.08 -18.92
CA LYS A 102 -20.10 4.79 -18.23
C LYS A 102 -18.90 4.63 -17.30
N LEU A 103 -17.70 5.05 -17.67
CA LEU A 103 -16.53 4.95 -16.80
C LEU A 103 -16.69 5.77 -15.51
N ARG A 104 -17.23 6.98 -15.62
CA ARG A 104 -17.45 7.91 -14.49
C ARG A 104 -18.58 7.51 -13.53
N SER A 105 -19.47 6.59 -13.91
CA SER A 105 -20.66 6.28 -13.09
C SER A 105 -20.42 5.19 -12.04
N GLY A 106 -20.65 5.48 -10.76
CA GLY A 106 -20.57 4.49 -9.67
C GLY A 106 -19.13 4.08 -9.32
N VAL A 107 -18.93 2.79 -9.00
CA VAL A 107 -17.63 2.26 -8.62
C VAL A 107 -16.62 2.33 -9.77
N VAL A 108 -15.33 2.39 -9.41
CA VAL A 108 -14.21 2.43 -10.36
C VAL A 108 -14.22 1.16 -11.21
N LYS A 109 -14.20 1.34 -12.54
CA LYS A 109 -14.15 0.24 -13.51
C LYS A 109 -12.71 -0.05 -13.90
N TYR A 110 -11.93 -0.57 -12.95
CA TYR A 110 -10.46 -0.71 -13.04
C TYR A 110 -9.98 -1.26 -14.38
N LYS A 111 -10.54 -2.38 -14.84
CA LYS A 111 -10.14 -3.02 -16.11
C LYS A 111 -10.23 -2.06 -17.31
N GLN A 112 -11.35 -1.34 -17.45
CA GLN A 112 -11.55 -0.44 -18.58
C GLN A 112 -10.77 0.86 -18.41
N VAL A 113 -10.67 1.38 -17.19
CA VAL A 113 -9.88 2.58 -16.88
C VAL A 113 -8.39 2.35 -17.13
N ARG A 114 -7.83 1.23 -16.64
CA ARG A 114 -6.43 0.84 -16.91
C ARG A 114 -6.18 0.68 -18.40
N LYS A 115 -7.11 0.07 -19.14
CA LYS A 115 -7.00 -0.05 -20.60
C LYS A 115 -6.96 1.33 -21.28
N LEU A 116 -7.85 2.25 -20.89
CA LEU A 116 -7.87 3.63 -21.40
C LEU A 116 -6.57 4.37 -21.09
N LYS A 117 -6.16 4.41 -19.82
CA LYS A 117 -4.96 5.15 -19.39
C LYS A 117 -3.67 4.54 -19.96
N ARG A 118 -3.58 3.21 -20.08
CA ARG A 118 -2.46 2.53 -20.77
C ARG A 118 -2.39 2.94 -22.24
N ALA A 119 -3.51 2.97 -22.97
CA ALA A 119 -3.52 3.39 -24.38
C ALA A 119 -3.06 4.85 -24.55
N LEU A 120 -3.48 5.75 -23.64
CA LEU A 120 -3.01 7.14 -23.62
C LEU A 120 -1.49 7.23 -23.34
N LEU A 121 -1.00 6.48 -22.35
CA LEU A 121 0.43 6.43 -22.02
C LEU A 121 1.26 5.85 -23.17
N GLU A 122 0.74 4.85 -23.90
CA GLU A 122 1.41 4.27 -25.08
C GLU A 122 1.52 5.30 -26.21
N LYS A 123 0.49 6.13 -26.43
CA LYS A 123 0.56 7.26 -27.36
C LYS A 123 1.60 8.29 -26.95
N ALA A 124 1.60 8.68 -25.67
CA ALA A 124 2.59 9.60 -25.13
C ALA A 124 4.01 9.05 -25.29
N PHE A 125 4.22 7.77 -24.98
CA PHE A 125 5.52 7.13 -25.14
C PHE A 125 5.97 7.09 -26.60
N ALA A 126 5.09 6.75 -27.54
CA ALA A 126 5.43 6.75 -28.96
C ALA A 126 5.89 8.14 -29.45
N HIS A 127 5.25 9.21 -28.95
CA HIS A 127 5.66 10.58 -29.24
C HIS A 127 7.02 10.92 -28.62
N PHE A 128 7.20 10.58 -27.34
CA PHE A 128 8.48 10.73 -26.62
C PHE A 128 9.63 10.05 -27.38
N GLN A 129 9.41 8.82 -27.86
CA GLN A 129 10.42 8.09 -28.62
C GLN A 129 10.77 8.73 -29.96
N ALA A 130 9.81 9.36 -30.63
CA ALA A 130 10.05 10.01 -31.91
C ALA A 130 10.82 11.34 -31.75
N GLN A 131 10.64 12.04 -30.63
CA GLN A 131 11.15 13.42 -30.45
C GLN A 131 12.32 13.54 -29.47
N ALA A 132 12.34 12.73 -28.41
CA ALA A 132 13.19 12.94 -27.24
C ALA A 132 13.63 11.62 -26.59
N ALA A 133 13.82 10.56 -27.38
CA ALA A 133 14.14 9.22 -26.85
C ALA A 133 15.26 9.24 -25.79
N ASP A 134 16.30 10.04 -26.02
CA ASP A 134 17.47 10.14 -25.14
C ASP A 134 17.47 11.43 -24.29
N ALA A 135 16.28 11.88 -23.88
CA ALA A 135 16.12 13.02 -22.97
C ALA A 135 17.02 12.87 -21.72
N PRO A 136 17.92 13.82 -21.43
CA PRO A 136 18.85 13.72 -20.31
C PRO A 136 18.19 13.47 -18.95
N GLU A 137 17.02 14.04 -18.71
CA GLU A 137 16.23 13.90 -17.49
C GLU A 137 15.70 12.47 -17.32
N PHE A 138 15.25 11.84 -18.41
CA PHE A 138 14.80 10.45 -18.42
C PHE A 138 15.97 9.50 -18.15
N THR A 139 17.10 9.68 -18.83
CA THR A 139 18.32 8.89 -18.60
C THR A 139 18.82 9.04 -17.16
N LYS A 140 18.80 10.27 -16.62
CA LYS A 140 19.18 10.55 -15.23
C LYS A 140 18.23 9.87 -14.24
N PHE A 141 16.93 9.88 -14.51
CA PHE A 141 15.94 9.16 -13.70
C PHE A 141 16.23 7.66 -13.71
N CYS A 142 16.39 7.05 -14.89
CA CYS A 142 16.69 5.63 -15.02
C CYS A 142 18.00 5.24 -14.31
N ALA A 143 19.05 6.05 -14.44
CA ALA A 143 20.32 5.80 -13.78
C ALA A 143 20.21 5.91 -12.25
N LYS A 144 19.46 6.90 -11.75
CA LYS A 144 19.25 7.12 -10.32
C LYS A 144 18.41 6.00 -9.68
N GLU A 145 17.38 5.55 -10.37
CA GLU A 145 16.38 4.60 -9.85
C GLU A 145 16.67 3.14 -10.26
N LYS A 146 17.80 2.90 -10.93
CA LYS A 146 18.20 1.62 -11.54
C LYS A 146 17.91 0.40 -10.65
N THR A 147 18.24 0.50 -9.36
CA THR A 147 18.20 -0.61 -8.39
C THR A 147 16.82 -1.25 -8.20
N TRP A 148 15.72 -0.51 -8.38
CA TRP A 148 14.37 -1.09 -8.37
C TRP A 148 13.72 -1.02 -9.74
N LEU A 149 14.03 0.01 -10.53
CA LEU A 149 13.35 0.29 -11.78
C LEU A 149 13.66 -0.77 -12.84
N ASP A 150 14.88 -1.29 -12.88
CA ASP A 150 15.25 -2.35 -13.83
C ASP A 150 14.50 -3.65 -13.53
N ASP A 151 14.45 -4.07 -12.25
CA ASP A 151 13.75 -5.28 -11.83
C ASP A 151 12.23 -5.16 -12.07
N TYR A 152 11.65 -4.01 -11.73
CA TYR A 152 10.24 -3.73 -11.98
C TYR A 152 9.91 -3.70 -13.48
N ALA A 153 10.70 -3.00 -14.31
CA ALA A 153 10.41 -2.90 -15.74
C ALA A 153 10.53 -4.26 -16.43
N PHE A 154 11.52 -5.06 -16.03
CA PHE A 154 11.72 -6.43 -16.52
C PHE A 154 10.54 -7.33 -16.11
N PHE A 155 10.14 -7.31 -14.84
CA PHE A 155 8.99 -8.06 -14.34
C PHE A 155 7.69 -7.69 -15.08
N ARG A 156 7.45 -6.40 -15.33
CA ARG A 156 6.28 -5.93 -16.08
C ARG A 156 6.27 -6.36 -17.55
N ALA A 157 7.44 -6.39 -18.19
CA ALA A 157 7.57 -6.91 -19.55
C ALA A 157 7.28 -8.43 -19.59
N LEU A 158 7.78 -9.21 -18.62
CA LEU A 158 7.42 -10.63 -18.48
C LEU A 158 5.93 -10.83 -18.20
N MET A 159 5.31 -10.00 -17.36
CA MET A 159 3.86 -10.06 -17.15
C MET A 159 3.11 -9.92 -18.47
N GLU A 160 3.50 -8.98 -19.34
CA GLU A 160 2.84 -8.81 -20.65
C GLU A 160 3.08 -10.00 -21.59
N GLU A 161 4.29 -10.56 -21.59
CA GLU A 161 4.59 -11.80 -22.32
C GLU A 161 3.70 -12.96 -21.86
N ASN A 162 3.38 -13.00 -20.56
CA ASN A 162 2.53 -14.00 -19.93
C ASN A 162 1.05 -13.58 -19.82
N GLY A 163 0.56 -12.84 -20.82
CA GLY A 163 -0.87 -12.51 -20.95
C GLY A 163 -1.41 -11.54 -19.90
N GLY A 164 -0.53 -10.81 -19.22
CA GLY A 164 -0.84 -9.85 -18.17
C GLY A 164 -0.94 -10.44 -16.76
N SER A 165 -0.56 -11.71 -16.57
CA SER A 165 -0.59 -12.39 -15.26
C SER A 165 0.63 -12.06 -14.41
N GLU A 166 0.42 -11.63 -13.16
CA GLU A 166 1.47 -11.47 -12.15
C GLU A 166 1.91 -12.78 -11.48
N ALA A 167 1.13 -13.85 -11.66
CA ALA A 167 1.37 -15.15 -11.04
C ALA A 167 2.57 -15.87 -11.67
N TRP A 168 3.76 -15.42 -11.31
CA TRP A 168 5.03 -15.87 -11.89
C TRP A 168 5.34 -17.34 -11.65
N ASP A 169 4.70 -17.99 -10.66
CA ASP A 169 4.78 -19.44 -10.43
C ASP A 169 3.87 -20.26 -11.36
N HIS A 170 3.10 -19.59 -12.22
CA HIS A 170 2.32 -20.21 -13.29
C HIS A 170 2.84 -19.84 -14.69
N TRP A 171 3.91 -19.06 -14.80
CA TRP A 171 4.59 -18.79 -16.08
C TRP A 171 5.34 -20.04 -16.56
N PRO A 172 5.79 -20.10 -17.83
CA PRO A 172 6.73 -21.14 -18.28
C PRO A 172 7.94 -21.24 -17.36
N ASP A 173 8.43 -22.45 -17.11
CA ASP A 173 9.49 -22.75 -16.13
C ASP A 173 10.73 -21.88 -16.33
N GLU A 174 11.10 -21.61 -17.60
CA GLU A 174 12.22 -20.76 -18.00
C GLU A 174 12.02 -19.26 -17.69
N GLN A 175 10.87 -18.86 -17.14
CA GLN A 175 10.55 -17.47 -16.77
C GLN A 175 10.18 -17.31 -15.29
N GLN A 176 10.08 -18.39 -14.50
CA GLN A 176 9.62 -18.33 -13.10
C GLN A 176 10.68 -17.77 -12.11
N SER A 177 11.90 -17.49 -12.57
CA SER A 177 12.94 -16.83 -11.77
C SER A 177 13.68 -15.79 -12.59
N LEU A 178 14.22 -14.76 -11.92
CA LEU A 178 14.95 -13.69 -12.60
C LEU A 178 16.12 -14.20 -13.44
N GLY A 179 16.87 -15.19 -12.94
CA GLY A 179 18.01 -15.78 -13.65
C GLY A 179 17.57 -16.51 -14.92
N ALA A 180 16.63 -17.46 -14.78
CA ALA A 180 16.10 -18.22 -15.90
C ALA A 180 15.45 -17.30 -16.96
N ALA A 181 14.67 -16.32 -16.53
CA ALA A 181 14.01 -15.39 -17.45
C ALA A 181 15.02 -14.54 -18.25
N ARG A 182 16.17 -14.18 -17.65
CA ARG A 182 17.24 -13.47 -18.37
C ARG A 182 17.92 -14.37 -19.40
N GLU A 183 18.16 -15.64 -19.07
CA GLU A 183 18.71 -16.63 -20.01
C GLU A 183 17.74 -16.89 -21.16
N TRP A 184 16.46 -17.13 -20.85
CA TRP A 184 15.38 -17.26 -21.83
C TRP A 184 15.34 -16.08 -22.80
N LEU A 185 15.44 -14.84 -22.30
CA LEU A 185 15.42 -13.64 -23.15
C LEU A 185 16.62 -13.61 -24.11
N GLN A 186 17.81 -14.03 -23.66
CA GLN A 186 19.02 -14.08 -24.51
C GLN A 186 18.91 -15.11 -25.64
N GLU A 187 18.12 -16.17 -25.45
CA GLU A 187 17.84 -17.19 -26.46
C GLU A 187 16.77 -16.76 -27.48
N GLN A 188 16.03 -15.68 -27.21
CA GLN A 188 15.04 -15.15 -28.14
C GLN A 188 15.69 -14.51 -29.38
N THR A 189 14.91 -14.37 -30.44
CA THR A 189 15.36 -13.66 -31.66
C THR A 189 15.69 -12.20 -31.36
N ALA A 190 16.57 -11.59 -32.17
CA ALA A 190 16.92 -10.18 -32.01
C ALA A 190 15.69 -9.26 -32.03
N ASP A 191 14.71 -9.55 -32.88
CA ASP A 191 13.44 -8.80 -32.92
C ASP A 191 12.61 -8.95 -31.65
N ALA A 192 12.62 -10.13 -31.02
CA ALA A 192 11.93 -10.36 -29.76
C ALA A 192 12.64 -9.65 -28.60
N GLN A 193 13.97 -9.69 -28.56
CA GLN A 193 14.77 -8.95 -27.58
C GLN A 193 14.54 -7.44 -27.69
N GLU A 194 14.52 -6.90 -28.91
CA GLU A 194 14.23 -5.47 -29.13
C GLU A 194 12.81 -5.13 -28.68
N ARG A 195 11.79 -5.92 -29.05
CA ARG A 195 10.41 -5.69 -28.57
C ARG A 195 10.32 -5.71 -27.05
N PHE A 196 11.01 -6.65 -26.39
CA PHE A 196 11.04 -6.75 -24.93
C PHE A 196 11.69 -5.50 -24.31
N ALA A 197 12.86 -5.08 -24.82
CA ALA A 197 13.55 -3.88 -24.37
C ALA A 197 12.70 -2.61 -24.55
N GLN A 198 11.92 -2.52 -25.63
CA GLN A 198 10.97 -1.43 -25.87
C GLN A 198 9.85 -1.41 -24.81
N ARG A 199 9.34 -2.58 -24.40
CA ARG A 199 8.37 -2.67 -23.30
C ARG A 199 8.97 -2.27 -21.96
N GLU A 200 10.18 -2.71 -21.63
CA GLU A 200 10.84 -2.23 -20.43
C GLU A 200 11.02 -0.69 -20.44
N ARG A 201 11.43 -0.12 -21.59
CA ARG A 201 11.58 1.34 -21.75
C ARG A 201 10.25 2.08 -21.56
N PHE A 202 9.14 1.51 -22.04
CA PHE A 202 7.80 2.04 -21.79
C PHE A 202 7.49 2.10 -20.28
N PHE A 203 7.72 1.01 -19.54
CA PHE A 203 7.48 0.99 -18.09
C PHE A 203 8.38 1.96 -17.32
N ARG A 204 9.65 2.10 -17.75
CA ARG A 204 10.56 3.12 -17.21
C ARG A 204 10.02 4.53 -17.45
N TYR A 205 9.55 4.83 -18.66
CA TYR A 205 8.95 6.12 -19.03
C TYR A 205 7.72 6.42 -18.18
N VAL A 206 6.81 5.45 -18.01
CA VAL A 206 5.61 5.64 -17.19
C VAL A 206 5.97 6.02 -15.75
N GLN A 207 6.95 5.34 -15.14
CA GLN A 207 7.39 5.68 -13.79
C GLN A 207 8.11 7.04 -13.73
N TRP A 208 8.84 7.42 -14.77
CA TRP A 208 9.43 8.77 -14.87
C TRP A 208 8.34 9.86 -14.85
N ILE A 209 7.29 9.70 -15.66
CA ILE A 209 6.12 10.60 -15.65
C ILE A 209 5.44 10.59 -14.27
N ALA A 210 5.24 9.42 -13.69
CA ALA A 210 4.58 9.27 -12.39
C ALA A 210 5.30 10.06 -11.29
N TYR A 211 6.61 9.83 -11.14
CA TYR A 211 7.42 10.54 -10.16
C TYR A 211 7.53 12.04 -10.45
N GLY A 212 7.49 12.45 -11.72
CA GLY A 212 7.40 13.85 -12.12
C GLY A 212 6.11 14.51 -11.60
N GLN A 213 4.95 13.94 -11.92
CA GLN A 213 3.66 14.48 -11.50
C GLN A 213 3.51 14.50 -9.96
N TRP A 214 3.94 13.45 -9.26
CA TRP A 214 3.88 13.42 -7.80
C TRP A 214 4.82 14.44 -7.12
N THR A 215 5.98 14.73 -7.72
CA THR A 215 6.87 15.79 -7.23
C THR A 215 6.19 17.16 -7.33
N VAL A 216 5.46 17.41 -8.43
CA VAL A 216 4.65 18.62 -8.62
C VAL A 216 3.50 18.66 -7.61
N ALA A 217 2.79 17.55 -7.40
CA ALA A 217 1.68 17.48 -6.44
C ALA A 217 2.13 17.77 -5.00
N LYS A 218 3.28 17.23 -4.58
CA LYS A 218 3.87 17.54 -3.27
C LYS A 218 4.16 19.03 -3.12
N SER A 219 4.82 19.62 -4.11
CA SER A 219 5.19 21.05 -4.10
C SER A 219 3.94 21.94 -4.06
N TYR A 220 2.91 21.57 -4.82
CA TYR A 220 1.62 22.26 -4.83
C TYR A 220 0.91 22.23 -3.46
N ALA A 221 0.98 21.09 -2.77
CA ALA A 221 0.44 20.93 -1.42
C ALA A 221 1.21 21.79 -0.39
N ASP A 222 2.55 21.83 -0.52
CA ASP A 222 3.43 22.70 0.26
C ASP A 222 3.03 24.19 0.14
N GLU A 223 2.81 24.67 -1.09
CA GLU A 223 2.37 26.05 -1.37
C GLU A 223 1.02 26.41 -0.71
N ARG A 224 0.17 25.41 -0.46
CA ARG A 224 -1.16 25.58 0.16
C ARG A 224 -1.17 25.34 1.66
N GLY A 225 -0.04 24.97 2.24
CA GLY A 225 0.02 24.63 3.67
C GLY A 225 -0.80 23.39 4.02
N VAL A 226 -0.98 22.46 3.06
CA VAL A 226 -1.57 21.14 3.27
C VAL A 226 -0.50 20.05 3.11
N ALA A 227 -0.19 19.33 4.18
CA ALA A 227 0.73 18.20 4.11
C ALA A 227 0.05 17.00 3.43
N LEU A 228 0.85 16.18 2.75
CA LEU A 228 0.43 14.90 2.21
C LEU A 228 0.96 13.78 3.09
N MET A 229 0.07 12.90 3.54
CA MET A 229 0.40 11.68 4.27
C MET A 229 0.19 10.47 3.37
N GLY A 230 1.27 9.75 3.07
CA GLY A 230 1.22 8.49 2.34
C GLY A 230 1.02 7.30 3.27
N ASP A 231 1.00 6.11 2.70
CA ASP A 231 0.84 4.86 3.44
C ASP A 231 1.76 3.78 2.84
N ILE A 232 2.44 3.05 3.72
CA ILE A 232 3.33 1.95 3.42
C ILE A 232 2.69 0.69 4.02
N PRO A 233 2.13 -0.22 3.20
CA PRO A 233 1.73 -1.55 3.66
C PRO A 233 2.87 -2.24 4.39
N PHE A 234 2.65 -3.01 5.47
CA PHE A 234 3.78 -3.73 6.08
C PHE A 234 4.47 -4.62 5.04
N GLY A 235 3.72 -5.49 4.36
CA GLY A 235 4.21 -6.41 3.34
C GLY A 235 4.16 -5.89 1.90
N VAL A 236 4.47 -6.81 0.97
CA VAL A 236 4.30 -6.66 -0.48
C VAL A 236 3.68 -7.96 -1.02
N SER A 237 3.06 -7.92 -2.20
CA SER A 237 2.50 -9.12 -2.82
C SER A 237 3.57 -10.21 -3.01
N TYR A 238 3.19 -11.48 -2.82
CA TYR A 238 3.99 -12.62 -3.27
C TYR A 238 4.28 -12.53 -4.79
N TYR A 239 3.32 -12.01 -5.55
CA TYR A 239 3.39 -11.82 -6.99
C TYR A 239 3.88 -10.41 -7.37
N SER A 240 4.96 -9.96 -6.72
CA SER A 240 5.57 -8.66 -6.97
C SER A 240 6.93 -8.76 -7.65
N ALA A 241 7.33 -7.67 -8.31
CA ALA A 241 8.69 -7.49 -8.80
C ALA A 241 9.73 -7.60 -7.68
N ASP A 242 9.38 -7.17 -6.46
CA ASP A 242 10.26 -7.24 -5.29
C ASP A 242 10.59 -8.69 -4.92
N VAL A 243 9.57 -9.54 -4.79
CA VAL A 243 9.72 -10.95 -4.43
C VAL A 243 10.35 -11.74 -5.57
N PHE A 244 9.95 -11.47 -6.82
CA PHE A 244 10.50 -12.13 -8.00
C PHE A 244 12.01 -11.85 -8.19
N ALA A 245 12.44 -10.60 -7.97
CA ALA A 245 13.82 -10.21 -8.18
C ALA A 245 14.74 -10.50 -6.99
N ARG A 246 14.19 -10.58 -5.77
CA ARG A 246 14.95 -10.75 -4.53
C ARG A 246 14.34 -11.79 -3.59
N PRO A 247 14.05 -13.02 -4.05
CA PRO A 247 13.35 -14.02 -3.25
C PRO A 247 14.09 -14.38 -1.96
N GLU A 248 15.42 -14.21 -1.92
CA GLU A 248 16.27 -14.44 -0.77
C GLU A 248 15.98 -13.49 0.41
N GLN A 249 15.37 -12.33 0.18
CA GLN A 249 14.97 -11.40 1.24
C GLN A 249 13.67 -11.84 1.95
N PHE A 250 13.00 -12.88 1.45
CA PHE A 250 11.68 -13.29 1.91
C PHE A 250 11.62 -14.77 2.32
N VAL A 251 10.71 -15.06 3.24
CA VAL A 251 10.30 -16.42 3.60
C VAL A 251 9.00 -16.71 2.85
N LEU A 252 9.09 -17.56 1.83
CA LEU A 252 8.03 -17.77 0.83
C LEU A 252 7.05 -18.91 1.18
N ASP A 253 7.40 -19.75 2.16
CA ASP A 253 6.60 -20.89 2.60
C ASP A 253 5.60 -20.54 3.72
N TRP A 254 5.57 -19.27 4.12
CA TRP A 254 4.69 -18.72 5.12
C TRP A 254 4.00 -17.46 4.58
N SER A 255 2.76 -17.22 5.01
CA SER A 255 1.94 -16.07 4.63
C SER A 255 1.59 -15.25 5.86
N GLY A 256 2.03 -14.00 5.90
CA GLY A 256 1.74 -13.05 6.98
C GLY A 256 0.28 -12.64 7.03
N GLY A 257 -0.16 -12.27 8.23
CA GLY A 257 -1.54 -12.03 8.58
C GLY A 257 -1.71 -11.54 10.01
N ALA A 258 -2.96 -11.62 10.50
CA ALA A 258 -3.34 -11.34 11.88
C ALA A 258 -3.94 -12.58 12.55
N PRO A 259 -3.80 -12.74 13.88
CA PRO A 259 -4.42 -13.83 14.62
C PRO A 259 -5.96 -13.72 14.61
N PRO A 260 -6.70 -14.75 15.05
CA PRO A 260 -8.12 -14.65 15.30
C PRO A 260 -8.46 -13.48 16.23
N GLU A 261 -9.38 -12.61 15.81
CA GLU A 261 -9.83 -11.44 16.58
C GLU A 261 -11.33 -11.59 16.87
N PRO A 262 -11.76 -11.57 18.15
CA PRO A 262 -13.16 -11.79 18.51
C PRO A 262 -14.10 -10.62 18.17
N TYR A 263 -13.54 -9.46 17.78
CA TYR A 263 -14.30 -8.24 17.47
C TYR A 263 -14.95 -8.30 16.07
N PHE A 264 -14.27 -8.91 15.09
CA PHE A 264 -14.74 -8.98 13.70
C PHE A 264 -15.56 -10.25 13.49
N LYS A 265 -16.88 -10.14 13.67
CA LYS A 265 -17.81 -11.28 13.65
C LYS A 265 -18.36 -11.65 12.26
N ASP A 266 -17.86 -11.01 11.20
CA ASP A 266 -18.49 -11.10 9.88
C ASP A 266 -17.86 -12.18 8.97
N ASP A 267 -16.73 -12.79 9.35
CA ASP A 267 -16.04 -13.83 8.56
C ASP A 267 -15.63 -15.05 9.41
N GLU A 268 -16.13 -16.24 9.02
CA GLU A 268 -15.90 -17.50 9.76
C GLU A 268 -14.42 -17.93 9.76
N PHE A 269 -13.72 -17.72 8.63
CA PHE A 269 -12.30 -18.03 8.54
C PHE A 269 -11.48 -17.15 9.48
N THR A 270 -11.75 -15.84 9.47
CA THR A 270 -11.09 -14.87 10.35
C THR A 270 -11.32 -15.19 11.82
N GLN A 271 -12.52 -15.58 12.20
CA GLN A 271 -12.81 -15.98 13.58
C GLN A 271 -12.07 -17.25 14.02
N LYS A 272 -11.90 -18.20 13.09
CA LYS A 272 -11.30 -19.50 13.40
C LYS A 272 -9.78 -19.45 13.37
N TRP A 273 -9.22 -18.87 12.31
CA TRP A 273 -7.80 -18.93 11.98
C TRP A 273 -7.11 -17.56 11.99
N GLY A 274 -7.87 -16.47 11.89
CA GLY A 274 -7.34 -15.12 11.73
C GLY A 274 -7.33 -14.67 10.26
N GLN A 275 -6.77 -13.50 10.01
CA GLN A 275 -6.73 -12.91 8.67
C GLN A 275 -5.46 -13.33 7.95
N ASN A 276 -5.58 -14.13 6.90
CA ASN A 276 -4.43 -14.52 6.06
C ASN A 276 -4.28 -13.54 4.88
N TRP A 277 -3.34 -12.60 4.98
CA TRP A 277 -3.12 -11.56 3.96
C TRP A 277 -2.25 -12.03 2.80
N GLY A 278 -1.54 -13.17 2.94
CA GLY A 278 -0.73 -13.73 1.85
C GLY A 278 0.58 -13.01 1.57
N ILE A 279 0.99 -12.07 2.42
CA ILE A 279 2.27 -11.38 2.27
C ILE A 279 3.41 -12.31 2.70
N PRO A 280 4.51 -12.42 1.96
CA PRO A 280 5.68 -13.16 2.44
C PRO A 280 6.25 -12.51 3.71
N LEU A 281 6.86 -13.31 4.59
CA LEU A 281 7.61 -12.73 5.71
C LEU A 281 8.99 -12.26 5.27
N TYR A 282 9.56 -11.36 6.04
CA TYR A 282 10.93 -10.89 5.84
C TYR A 282 11.96 -11.85 6.45
N ARG A 283 13.04 -12.12 5.71
CA ARG A 283 14.29 -12.65 6.28
C ARG A 283 15.10 -11.49 6.83
N TRP A 284 14.73 -11.02 8.03
CA TRP A 284 15.36 -9.86 8.66
C TRP A 284 16.87 -10.02 8.86
N ASP A 285 17.37 -11.24 9.03
CA ASP A 285 18.80 -11.57 9.04
C ASP A 285 19.48 -11.30 7.69
N MET A 286 18.86 -11.74 6.59
CA MET A 286 19.33 -11.44 5.23
C MET A 286 19.31 -9.95 4.96
N MET A 287 18.19 -9.27 5.27
CA MET A 287 18.07 -7.82 5.08
C MET A 287 19.10 -7.05 5.92
N ARG A 288 19.37 -7.47 7.16
CA ARG A 288 20.41 -6.84 7.99
C ARG A 288 21.79 -6.95 7.35
N SER A 289 22.08 -8.07 6.67
CA SER A 289 23.37 -8.27 5.99
C SER A 289 23.60 -7.30 4.81
N THR A 290 22.52 -6.74 4.25
CA THR A 290 22.56 -5.73 3.18
C THR A 290 22.28 -4.31 3.70
N ASP A 291 22.40 -4.06 5.01
CA ASP A 291 22.02 -2.78 5.66
C ASP A 291 20.58 -2.37 5.31
N PHE A 292 19.68 -3.36 5.26
CA PHE A 292 18.25 -3.19 5.01
C PHE A 292 17.96 -2.41 3.72
N ASP A 293 18.79 -2.61 2.69
CA ASP A 293 18.75 -1.83 1.44
C ASP A 293 17.36 -1.72 0.83
N TRP A 294 16.60 -2.81 0.82
CA TRP A 294 15.23 -2.87 0.30
C TRP A 294 14.26 -1.96 1.07
N TRP A 295 14.24 -2.04 2.40
CA TRP A 295 13.40 -1.17 3.24
C TRP A 295 13.84 0.29 3.16
N ARG A 296 15.15 0.56 3.19
CA ARG A 296 15.67 1.93 3.01
C ARG A 296 15.28 2.50 1.65
N GLN A 297 15.30 1.69 0.59
CA GLN A 297 14.88 2.08 -0.75
C GLN A 297 13.38 2.43 -0.78
N ARG A 298 12.54 1.58 -0.17
CA ARG A 298 11.10 1.82 -0.04
C ARG A 298 10.79 3.16 0.63
N VAL A 299 11.44 3.45 1.76
CA VAL A 299 11.27 4.73 2.50
C VAL A 299 11.78 5.92 1.67
N ARG A 300 12.88 5.77 0.92
CA ARG A 300 13.37 6.82 0.00
C ARG A 300 12.37 7.17 -1.11
N GLY A 301 11.64 6.18 -1.62
CA GLY A 301 10.57 6.39 -2.61
C GLY A 301 9.44 7.24 -2.03
N VAL A 302 8.95 6.87 -0.84
CA VAL A 302 7.82 7.53 -0.18
C VAL A 302 8.16 8.95 0.26
N ARG A 303 9.33 9.19 0.87
CA ARG A 303 9.73 10.55 1.33
C ARG A 303 9.87 11.56 0.19
N ARG A 304 10.10 11.09 -1.04
CA ARG A 304 10.11 11.95 -2.23
C ARG A 304 8.76 12.59 -2.49
N ILE A 305 7.67 11.90 -2.15
CA ILE A 305 6.30 12.26 -2.49
C ILE A 305 5.55 12.84 -1.29
N PHE A 306 5.79 12.31 -0.10
CA PHE A 306 5.00 12.62 1.07
C PHE A 306 5.76 13.40 2.14
N HIS A 307 5.00 14.10 2.98
CA HIS A 307 5.48 14.87 4.14
C HIS A 307 5.45 14.01 5.41
N VAL A 308 4.47 13.11 5.47
CA VAL A 308 4.25 12.11 6.50
C VAL A 308 4.01 10.78 5.80
N PHE A 309 4.35 9.65 6.41
CA PHE A 309 3.84 8.35 5.96
C PHE A 309 3.37 7.52 7.15
N ARG A 310 2.28 6.79 6.91
CA ARG A 310 1.84 5.69 7.75
C ARG A 310 2.66 4.45 7.39
N ILE A 311 3.04 3.67 8.38
CA ILE A 311 3.31 2.25 8.23
C ILE A 311 2.06 1.53 8.72
N ASP A 312 1.39 0.88 7.79
CA ASP A 312 0.33 -0.08 8.07
C ASP A 312 0.91 -1.28 8.84
N HIS A 313 0.16 -1.76 9.83
CA HIS A 313 0.54 -2.87 10.69
C HIS A 313 1.99 -2.77 11.21
N VAL A 314 2.30 -1.68 11.93
CA VAL A 314 3.65 -1.44 12.47
C VAL A 314 4.10 -2.56 13.42
N LEU A 315 3.15 -3.31 13.95
CA LEU A 315 3.36 -4.52 14.75
C LEU A 315 4.27 -5.53 14.04
N GLY A 316 4.18 -5.64 12.71
CA GLY A 316 4.96 -6.59 11.91
C GLY A 316 6.48 -6.45 12.06
N PHE A 317 6.98 -5.28 12.45
CA PHE A 317 8.39 -5.07 12.77
C PHE A 317 8.82 -5.80 14.05
N TYR A 318 7.91 -6.01 15.00
CA TYR A 318 8.17 -6.73 16.24
C TYR A 318 7.89 -8.23 16.07
N ARG A 319 6.72 -8.54 15.48
CA ARG A 319 6.27 -9.90 15.15
C ARG A 319 5.06 -9.83 14.21
N ILE A 320 4.87 -10.85 13.40
CA ILE A 320 3.70 -11.00 12.54
C ILE A 320 3.07 -12.39 12.70
N TYR A 321 1.75 -12.50 12.62
CA TYR A 321 1.09 -13.79 12.61
C TYR A 321 1.23 -14.43 11.22
N ALA A 322 1.58 -15.71 11.15
CA ALA A 322 2.00 -16.36 9.93
C ALA A 322 1.25 -17.68 9.73
N PHE A 323 0.73 -17.87 8.52
CA PHE A 323 0.01 -19.07 8.07
C PHE A 323 0.92 -19.96 7.22
N PRO A 324 0.89 -21.29 7.39
CA PRO A 324 1.66 -22.24 6.57
C PRO A 324 1.01 -22.57 5.22
N TRP A 325 0.05 -21.75 4.77
CA TRP A 325 -0.60 -21.84 3.47
C TRP A 325 -0.97 -20.45 2.94
N ARG A 326 -1.09 -20.34 1.61
CA ARG A 326 -1.48 -19.08 0.94
C ARG A 326 -3.00 -18.85 1.00
N PRO A 327 -3.48 -17.59 0.90
CA PRO A 327 -4.90 -17.25 1.03
C PRO A 327 -5.83 -18.00 0.07
N GLN A 328 -5.36 -18.41 -1.12
CA GLN A 328 -6.14 -19.19 -2.08
C GLN A 328 -6.61 -20.55 -1.52
N ARG A 329 -5.96 -21.05 -0.46
CA ARG A 329 -6.33 -22.29 0.23
C ARG A 329 -7.20 -22.06 1.47
N ASN A 330 -7.56 -20.82 1.82
CA ASN A 330 -8.35 -20.56 3.03
C ASN A 330 -9.67 -21.36 3.05
N ALA A 331 -10.36 -21.48 1.90
CA ALA A 331 -11.58 -22.27 1.79
C ALA A 331 -11.35 -23.79 2.01
N GLU A 332 -10.16 -24.31 1.65
CA GLU A 332 -9.76 -25.69 1.92
C GLU A 332 -9.56 -25.92 3.43
N PHE A 333 -8.95 -24.95 4.12
CA PHE A 333 -8.62 -25.04 5.54
C PHE A 333 -9.75 -24.66 6.50
N LEU A 334 -10.77 -23.93 6.03
CA LEU A 334 -11.91 -23.52 6.84
C LEU A 334 -12.61 -24.70 7.54
N PRO A 335 -12.99 -25.82 6.88
CA PRO A 335 -13.70 -26.91 7.54
C PRO A 335 -12.80 -27.76 8.47
N PHE A 336 -11.48 -27.71 8.32
CA PHE A 336 -10.57 -28.59 9.07
C PHE A 336 -10.53 -28.29 10.57
N SER A 337 -10.56 -29.33 11.41
CA SER A 337 -10.11 -29.24 12.79
C SER A 337 -8.61 -28.92 12.86
N GLU A 338 -8.11 -28.49 14.03
CA GLU A 338 -6.67 -28.28 14.24
C GLU A 338 -5.83 -29.52 13.88
N ARG A 339 -6.32 -30.72 14.24
CA ARG A 339 -5.63 -31.97 13.92
C ARG A 339 -5.56 -32.22 12.41
N GLU A 340 -6.63 -31.94 11.68
CA GLU A 340 -6.66 -32.10 10.22
C GLU A 340 -5.78 -31.05 9.53
N MET A 341 -5.84 -29.79 9.99
CA MET A 341 -4.96 -28.72 9.51
C MET A 341 -3.50 -29.12 9.68
N LEU A 342 -3.09 -29.57 10.87
CA LEU A 342 -1.73 -30.04 11.15
C LEU A 342 -1.32 -31.20 10.24
N ALA A 343 -2.21 -32.16 9.98
CA ALA A 343 -1.91 -33.26 9.07
C ALA A 343 -1.62 -32.78 7.63
N HIS A 344 -2.34 -31.74 7.16
CA HIS A 344 -2.18 -31.19 5.81
C HIS A 344 -1.01 -30.22 5.66
N THR A 345 -0.52 -29.63 6.75
CA THR A 345 0.58 -28.66 6.76
C THR A 345 1.93 -29.26 7.15
N GLY A 346 1.98 -30.58 7.41
CA GLY A 346 3.18 -31.26 7.89
C GLY A 346 3.50 -30.93 9.35
N GLY A 347 2.49 -30.69 10.17
CA GLY A 347 2.60 -30.34 11.59
C GLY A 347 2.81 -28.85 11.87
N ARG A 348 2.69 -27.99 10.85
CA ARG A 348 2.87 -26.54 10.98
C ARG A 348 1.54 -25.86 11.30
N ALA A 349 1.47 -25.08 12.37
CA ALA A 349 0.30 -24.28 12.71
C ALA A 349 0.53 -22.80 12.42
N PRO A 350 -0.56 -22.01 12.24
CA PRO A 350 -0.46 -20.56 12.31
C PRO A 350 0.12 -20.09 13.65
N HIS A 351 1.08 -19.16 13.62
CA HIS A 351 1.80 -18.70 14.82
C HIS A 351 2.42 -17.32 14.64
N PHE A 352 2.84 -16.68 15.72
CA PHE A 352 3.63 -15.44 15.64
C PHE A 352 5.09 -15.74 15.28
N ALA A 353 5.59 -15.09 14.24
CA ALA A 353 6.97 -15.12 13.80
C ALA A 353 7.63 -13.75 14.01
N PRO A 354 8.92 -13.69 14.42
CA PRO A 354 9.78 -14.84 14.69
C PRO A 354 9.45 -15.57 16.00
N ARG A 355 8.76 -14.91 16.93
CA ARG A 355 8.38 -15.45 18.24
C ARG A 355 7.03 -14.91 18.67
N ASP A 356 6.32 -15.66 19.50
CA ASP A 356 5.22 -15.14 20.31
C ASP A 356 5.73 -14.20 21.43
N ASP A 357 4.81 -13.68 22.24
CA ASP A 357 5.14 -12.91 23.45
C ASP A 357 4.75 -13.70 24.72
N SER A 358 4.86 -15.02 24.69
CA SER A 358 4.45 -15.89 25.81
C SER A 358 5.41 -15.84 27.01
N SER A 359 6.65 -15.40 26.79
CA SER A 359 7.67 -15.21 27.83
C SER A 359 8.24 -13.79 27.79
N ASP A 360 8.67 -13.29 28.95
CA ASP A 360 9.32 -11.98 29.06
C ASP A 360 10.58 -11.90 28.18
N GLU A 361 11.31 -13.00 28.05
CA GLU A 361 12.49 -13.07 27.18
C GLU A 361 12.11 -12.88 25.71
N ASN A 362 11.06 -13.56 25.24
CA ASN A 362 10.59 -13.42 23.86
C ASN A 362 10.11 -11.98 23.60
N ALA A 363 9.30 -11.42 24.51
CA ALA A 363 8.78 -10.06 24.39
C ALA A 363 9.92 -9.03 24.34
N GLN A 364 10.92 -9.14 25.21
CA GLN A 364 12.08 -8.24 25.20
C GLN A 364 12.92 -8.38 23.93
N ARG A 365 13.04 -9.58 23.36
CA ARG A 365 13.74 -9.79 22.07
C ARG A 365 12.98 -9.17 20.91
N ASN A 366 11.67 -9.40 20.83
CA ASN A 366 10.80 -8.79 19.83
C ASN A 366 10.85 -7.27 19.91
N GLN A 367 10.79 -6.71 21.12
CA GLN A 367 10.98 -5.26 21.34
C GLN A 367 12.32 -4.77 20.78
N ARG A 368 13.44 -5.39 21.16
CA ARG A 368 14.77 -4.95 20.72
C ARG A 368 14.94 -4.99 19.19
N GLU A 369 14.49 -6.08 18.56
CA GLU A 369 14.58 -6.28 17.11
C GLU A 369 13.64 -5.32 16.38
N GLY A 370 12.39 -5.16 16.83
CA GLY A 370 11.45 -4.19 16.25
C GLY A 370 11.94 -2.75 16.34
N GLU A 371 12.55 -2.36 17.47
CA GLU A 371 13.18 -1.05 17.60
C GLU A 371 14.41 -0.86 16.70
N GLU A 372 15.20 -1.90 16.46
CA GLU A 372 16.30 -1.87 15.49
C GLU A 372 15.76 -1.52 14.09
N TYR A 373 14.73 -2.25 13.65
CA TYR A 373 14.16 -2.05 12.32
C TYR A 373 13.45 -0.70 12.17
N LEU A 374 12.73 -0.25 13.20
CA LEU A 374 12.08 1.06 13.17
C LEU A 374 13.11 2.21 13.19
N ARG A 375 14.25 2.07 13.88
CA ARG A 375 15.36 3.04 13.78
C ARG A 375 15.90 3.12 12.36
N MET A 376 16.07 1.99 11.67
CA MET A 376 16.47 1.97 10.25
C MET A 376 15.48 2.74 9.37
N VAL A 377 14.17 2.58 9.61
CA VAL A 377 13.13 3.33 8.89
C VAL A 377 13.25 4.83 9.18
N LEU A 378 13.40 5.22 10.44
CA LEU A 378 13.53 6.63 10.84
C LEU A 378 14.78 7.28 10.23
N GLU A 379 15.91 6.58 10.21
CA GLU A 379 17.13 7.04 9.52
C GLU A 379 16.89 7.26 8.02
N ALA A 380 16.19 6.34 7.36
CA ALA A 380 15.86 6.46 5.95
C ALA A 380 14.81 7.56 5.66
N ALA A 381 13.91 7.83 6.61
CA ALA A 381 12.87 8.83 6.51
C ALA A 381 13.42 10.26 6.52
N ASP A 382 14.57 10.47 7.16
CA ASP A 382 15.21 11.78 7.33
C ASP A 382 14.25 12.80 7.96
N SER A 383 13.84 13.83 7.22
CA SER A 383 12.92 14.86 7.72
C SER A 383 11.44 14.49 7.60
N THR A 384 11.10 13.44 6.84
CA THR A 384 9.72 12.96 6.69
C THR A 384 9.25 12.25 7.96
N ARG A 385 8.03 12.53 8.41
CA ARG A 385 7.50 11.99 9.67
C ARG A 385 6.88 10.61 9.48
N LEU A 386 7.07 9.72 10.45
CA LEU A 386 6.48 8.39 10.50
C LEU A 386 5.33 8.34 11.51
N VAL A 387 4.23 7.73 11.09
CA VAL A 387 3.12 7.29 11.93
C VAL A 387 3.06 5.77 11.86
N GLY A 388 3.04 5.09 13.00
CA GLY A 388 2.85 3.64 13.06
C GLY A 388 1.38 3.35 13.34
N GLU A 389 0.74 2.54 12.50
CA GLU A 389 -0.57 2.01 12.86
C GLU A 389 -0.41 0.78 13.75
N ASP A 390 -0.82 0.96 15.01
CA ASP A 390 -0.70 0.04 16.13
C ASP A 390 -2.10 -0.37 16.64
N LEU A 391 -2.93 -0.94 15.75
CA LEU A 391 -4.26 -1.46 16.08
C LEU A 391 -4.27 -3.01 16.09
N GLY A 392 -5.38 -3.58 16.58
CA GLY A 392 -5.56 -5.03 16.72
C GLY A 392 -4.92 -5.61 17.99
N THR A 393 -4.30 -6.79 17.89
CA THR A 393 -3.64 -7.47 19.01
C THR A 393 -2.26 -6.87 19.31
N VAL A 394 -2.24 -5.73 20.00
CA VAL A 394 -1.02 -4.95 20.30
C VAL A 394 -0.32 -5.44 21.58
N PRO A 395 0.95 -5.91 21.52
CA PRO A 395 1.72 -6.21 22.72
C PRO A 395 1.93 -4.99 23.62
N GLN A 396 1.94 -5.18 24.94
CA GLN A 396 2.03 -4.10 25.92
C GLN A 396 3.26 -3.19 25.76
N TYR A 397 4.38 -3.73 25.23
CA TYR A 397 5.61 -2.98 25.02
C TYR A 397 5.61 -2.11 23.76
N VAL A 398 4.72 -2.35 22.79
CA VAL A 398 4.77 -1.66 21.48
C VAL A 398 4.48 -0.18 21.62
N ARG A 399 3.37 0.21 22.27
CA ARG A 399 3.02 1.63 22.44
C ARG A 399 4.12 2.42 23.17
N PRO A 400 4.66 1.95 24.31
CA PRO A 400 5.85 2.57 24.92
C PRO A 400 7.08 2.63 24.01
N SER A 401 7.32 1.57 23.23
CA SER A 401 8.44 1.52 22.28
C SER A 401 8.31 2.57 21.17
N LEU A 402 7.15 2.68 20.53
CA LEU A 402 6.86 3.72 19.53
C LEU A 402 7.04 5.13 20.10
N GLN A 403 6.54 5.37 21.32
CA GLN A 403 6.71 6.65 22.01
C GLN A 403 8.19 6.98 22.25
N SER A 404 8.99 6.01 22.68
CA SER A 404 10.43 6.19 22.91
C SER A 404 11.20 6.54 21.63
N LEU A 405 10.69 6.08 20.47
CA LEU A 405 11.23 6.37 19.14
C LEU A 405 10.66 7.66 18.53
N GLY A 406 9.70 8.31 19.18
CA GLY A 406 9.03 9.49 18.66
C GLY A 406 8.08 9.20 17.49
N ILE A 407 7.56 7.97 17.40
CA ILE A 407 6.59 7.54 16.39
C ILE A 407 5.18 7.75 16.94
N ALA A 408 4.32 8.44 16.19
CA ALA A 408 2.92 8.59 16.56
C ALA A 408 2.15 7.29 16.33
N GLY A 409 1.39 6.84 17.34
CA GLY A 409 0.44 5.72 17.22
C GLY A 409 -0.96 6.18 16.80
N PHE A 410 -1.78 5.24 16.36
CA PHE A 410 -3.20 5.44 16.07
C PHE A 410 -4.05 5.33 17.34
N LYS A 411 -5.11 6.15 17.38
CA LYS A 411 -6.11 6.16 18.44
C LYS A 411 -7.50 6.10 17.82
N ILE A 412 -8.18 4.98 18.05
CA ILE A 412 -9.57 4.75 17.64
C ILE A 412 -10.44 4.92 18.90
N PRO A 413 -11.20 6.02 19.03
CA PRO A 413 -11.89 6.37 20.27
C PRO A 413 -12.74 5.26 20.90
N GLN A 414 -13.43 4.47 20.09
CA GLN A 414 -14.25 3.34 20.57
C GLN A 414 -13.43 2.20 21.21
N TRP A 415 -12.12 2.17 20.98
CA TRP A 415 -11.19 1.18 21.55
C TRP A 415 -10.32 1.75 22.67
N GLU A 416 -10.23 3.07 22.78
CA GLU A 416 -9.43 3.75 23.81
C GLU A 416 -10.27 3.99 25.09
N ASN A 417 -10.32 2.97 25.94
CA ASN A 417 -11.04 3.00 27.21
C ASN A 417 -10.08 2.83 28.40
N THR A 418 -10.39 3.48 29.52
CA THR A 418 -9.72 3.21 30.80
C THR A 418 -10.08 1.82 31.33
N PRO A 419 -9.32 1.26 32.30
CA PRO A 419 -9.63 -0.04 32.89
C PRO A 419 -11.03 -0.15 33.51
N ASP A 420 -11.63 0.97 33.94
CA ASP A 420 -13.01 1.06 34.45
C ASP A 420 -14.06 1.27 33.33
N GLY A 421 -13.67 1.23 32.06
CA GLY A 421 -14.57 1.27 30.90
C GLY A 421 -14.99 2.67 30.44
N ARG A 422 -14.36 3.73 30.94
CA ARG A 422 -14.62 5.10 30.49
C ARG A 422 -13.86 5.40 29.20
N VAL A 423 -14.53 6.00 28.22
CA VAL A 423 -13.88 6.52 27.00
C VAL A 423 -12.85 7.58 27.37
N ILE A 424 -11.61 7.39 26.90
CA ILE A 424 -10.50 8.33 27.13
C ILE A 424 -10.72 9.57 26.26
N ARG A 425 -10.67 10.77 26.85
CA ARG A 425 -10.86 12.00 26.09
C ARG A 425 -9.62 12.30 25.23
N GLY A 426 -9.80 12.94 24.09
CA GLY A 426 -8.67 13.33 23.23
C GLY A 426 -7.67 14.30 23.88
N SER A 427 -8.06 14.99 24.97
CA SER A 427 -7.13 15.79 25.79
C SER A 427 -6.22 14.95 26.69
N GLU A 428 -6.54 13.68 26.92
CA GLU A 428 -5.79 12.72 27.73
C GLU A 428 -4.90 11.81 26.87
N TYR A 429 -5.00 11.87 25.54
CA TYR A 429 -4.14 11.11 24.63
C TYR A 429 -2.70 11.58 24.68
N GLU A 430 -1.80 10.67 24.31
CA GLU A 430 -0.38 10.95 24.25
C GLU A 430 -0.08 12.03 23.22
N ARG A 431 0.98 12.81 23.51
CA ARG A 431 1.37 13.97 22.72
C ARG A 431 1.55 13.67 21.23
N LEU A 432 2.05 12.47 20.90
CA LEU A 432 2.23 12.00 19.53
C LEU A 432 1.20 10.92 19.23
N SER A 433 0.08 11.32 18.64
CA SER A 433 -0.98 10.39 18.23
C SER A 433 -1.71 10.89 16.99
N VAL A 434 -2.19 9.95 16.18
CA VAL A 434 -3.18 10.19 15.13
C VAL A 434 -4.51 9.63 15.60
N THR A 435 -5.50 10.50 15.79
CA THR A 435 -6.84 10.10 16.19
C THR A 435 -7.77 10.11 15.00
N THR A 436 -8.51 9.02 14.81
CA THR A 436 -9.60 8.94 13.84
C THR A 436 -10.70 8.03 14.38
N TYR A 437 -11.96 8.31 14.07
CA TYR A 437 -13.06 7.41 14.44
C TYR A 437 -13.09 6.14 13.58
N ALA A 438 -12.47 6.18 12.39
CA ALA A 438 -12.47 5.10 11.40
C ALA A 438 -11.23 5.17 10.51
N THR A 439 -10.79 4.01 10.03
CA THR A 439 -9.87 3.87 8.88
C THR A 439 -10.67 3.46 7.63
N HIS A 440 -9.98 3.16 6.54
CA HIS A 440 -10.59 2.59 5.34
C HIS A 440 -11.14 1.16 5.54
N ASP A 441 -10.72 0.46 6.61
CA ASP A 441 -11.21 -0.88 6.99
C ASP A 441 -12.53 -0.84 7.78
N HIS A 442 -12.99 0.36 8.15
CA HIS A 442 -14.16 0.56 8.99
C HIS A 442 -15.36 0.98 8.16
N LYS A 443 -16.56 0.57 8.61
CA LYS A 443 -17.83 1.05 8.06
C LYS A 443 -17.94 2.58 8.23
N PRO A 444 -18.50 3.32 7.26
CA PRO A 444 -18.85 4.72 7.47
C PRO A 444 -19.85 4.89 8.62
N LEU A 445 -19.84 6.06 9.30
CA LEU A 445 -20.79 6.37 10.39
C LEU A 445 -22.25 6.15 10.02
N ARG A 446 -22.64 6.48 8.79
CA ARG A 446 -24.00 6.24 8.29
C ARG A 446 -24.34 4.74 8.28
N ALA A 447 -23.43 3.89 7.81
CA ALA A 447 -23.67 2.45 7.76
C ALA A 447 -23.74 1.86 9.18
N MET A 448 -22.85 2.30 10.09
CA MET A 448 -22.94 1.93 11.51
C MET A 448 -24.29 2.36 12.12
N TRP A 449 -24.80 3.54 11.78
CA TRP A 449 -26.09 4.03 12.27
C TRP A 449 -27.27 3.21 11.75
N GLU A 450 -27.27 2.89 10.46
CA GLU A 450 -28.31 2.04 9.83
C GLU A 450 -28.35 0.66 10.50
N GLU A 451 -27.19 0.06 10.75
CA GLU A 451 -27.04 -1.22 11.43
C GLU A 451 -27.50 -1.19 12.90
N ALA A 452 -27.22 -0.09 13.60
CA ALA A 452 -27.62 0.09 15.00
C ALA A 452 -29.16 0.17 15.19
N VAL A 453 -29.90 0.56 14.16
CA VAL A 453 -31.36 0.65 14.20
C VAL A 453 -32.06 -0.58 13.60
N GLU A 454 -31.37 -1.35 12.75
CA GLU A 454 -31.89 -2.58 12.14
C GLU A 454 -32.04 -3.72 13.16
N GLU A 455 -33.25 -4.26 13.30
CA GLU A 455 -33.55 -5.23 14.37
C GLU A 455 -32.94 -6.62 14.14
N GLU A 456 -32.76 -7.02 12.88
CA GLU A 456 -32.28 -8.35 12.49
C GLU A 456 -30.75 -8.43 12.36
N SER A 457 -30.03 -7.31 12.52
CA SER A 457 -28.57 -7.29 12.40
C SER A 457 -27.90 -8.03 13.57
N ALA A 458 -27.07 -9.03 13.24
CA ALA A 458 -26.30 -9.80 14.22
C ALA A 458 -25.26 -8.96 14.99
N THR A 459 -24.92 -7.77 14.48
CA THR A 459 -23.90 -6.86 15.01
C THR A 459 -24.50 -5.54 15.51
N ARG A 460 -25.83 -5.43 15.57
CA ARG A 460 -26.59 -4.25 16.04
C ARG A 460 -26.09 -3.67 17.37
N ASP A 461 -25.92 -4.51 18.38
CA ASP A 461 -25.52 -4.05 19.71
C ASP A 461 -24.07 -3.54 19.73
N GLN A 462 -23.19 -4.13 18.91
CA GLN A 462 -21.83 -3.63 18.71
C GLN A 462 -21.86 -2.24 18.05
N ALA A 463 -22.66 -2.07 16.98
CA ALA A 463 -22.79 -0.79 16.30
C ALA A 463 -23.33 0.31 17.24
N ARG A 464 -24.29 -0.02 18.11
CA ARG A 464 -24.80 0.92 19.14
C ARG A 464 -23.73 1.32 20.15
N ASP A 465 -22.98 0.35 20.66
CA ASP A 465 -21.90 0.61 21.61
C ASP A 465 -20.82 1.50 20.99
N ASP A 466 -20.40 1.20 19.76
CA ASP A 466 -19.40 1.98 19.03
C ASP A 466 -19.86 3.43 18.79
N LEU A 467 -21.11 3.62 18.33
CA LEU A 467 -21.68 4.95 18.14
C LEU A 467 -21.78 5.73 19.45
N ASN A 468 -22.15 5.09 20.55
CA ASN A 468 -22.20 5.72 21.87
C ASN A 468 -20.81 6.16 22.33
N LYS A 469 -19.79 5.33 22.12
CA LYS A 469 -18.40 5.69 22.46
C LYS A 469 -17.87 6.84 21.61
N VAL A 470 -18.16 6.82 20.30
CA VAL A 470 -17.82 7.94 19.40
C VAL A 470 -18.51 9.23 19.84
N ALA A 471 -19.79 9.17 20.23
CA ALA A 471 -20.51 10.33 20.77
C ALA A 471 -19.89 10.83 22.08
N GLN A 472 -19.59 9.95 23.03
CA GLN A 472 -18.92 10.31 24.29
C GLN A 472 -17.55 10.96 24.07
N PHE A 473 -16.79 10.48 23.08
CA PHE A 473 -15.50 11.08 22.71
C PHE A 473 -15.65 12.47 22.11
N ALA A 474 -16.67 12.69 21.28
CA ALA A 474 -16.93 13.96 20.60
C ALA A 474 -17.35 15.08 21.58
N GLY A 475 -17.90 14.71 22.74
CA GLY A 475 -18.49 15.63 23.72
C GLY A 475 -19.93 15.99 23.39
#